data_AF-A0A1C4MHI8-F1
#
_entry.id   AF-A0A1C4MHI8-F1
#
_cell.length_a   1.000
_cell.length_b   1.000
_cell.length_c   1.000
_cell.angle_alpha   90.00
_cell.angle_beta   90.00
_cell.angle_gamma   90.00
#
_symmetry.space_group_name_H-M   'P 1'
#
loop_
_entity.id
_entity.type
_entity.pdbx_description
1 polymer ?
#
loop_
_entity_poly.entity_id
_entity_poly.type
_entity_poly.pdbx_seq_one_letter_code
_entity_poly.pdbx_strand_id
1 'polypeptide(L)'
;MTDAGKISEGSSYDVVVIGAGPVGENVADRARAAGLTTAVVESELVGGECSYWACMPSKALLRPVVARADARRVPGLSAAVQGPLDVGAVLAKRDEETSHWKDDGQVAWLESVGADVHRGTGRLTGPREVTVTAPDGTERRLTARHAVAVCTGTRAVVPALPGIAEARPWTSREATSAKEAPGRLVVVGGGVVGVEMATAWQALGSEVTLLIRGGGLLPKMEPFAGELVADALREAGATIRTGVSVTALQRPAPDGPVTVELDDGDRVEADEILFATGRAPRTDELGLETIGLEPGSWLTVDDSCLVEGTDWLYAVGDVNHRALLTHQGKYQARIAGAAIAARAAKAPVDHRPPGVLTRPPPTTRPCPRSSSPTPRPRPSA
;
A
#
# COMPACT_ATOMS: atom_id res chain seq x y z
N MET A 1 -14.82 39.00 -8.83
CA MET A 1 -15.05 38.16 -10.02
C MET A 1 -13.79 37.35 -10.22
N THR A 2 -13.75 36.18 -9.61
CA THR A 2 -12.66 35.21 -9.68
C THR A 2 -12.68 34.55 -11.05
N ASP A 3 -11.51 34.51 -11.67
CA ASP A 3 -11.24 33.90 -12.96
C ASP A 3 -11.55 32.39 -12.86
N ALA A 4 -12.67 31.98 -13.43
CA ALA A 4 -13.03 30.57 -13.54
C ALA A 4 -12.03 29.94 -14.51
N GLY A 5 -11.13 29.09 -13.98
CA GLY A 5 -10.14 28.38 -14.76
C GLY A 5 -10.76 27.78 -16.02
N LYS A 6 -10.13 28.02 -17.17
CA LYS A 6 -10.57 27.48 -18.46
C LYS A 6 -10.54 25.95 -18.39
N ILE A 7 -11.71 25.34 -18.20
CA ILE A 7 -11.90 23.89 -18.33
C ILE A 7 -11.63 23.53 -19.81
N SER A 8 -10.59 22.76 -20.08
CA SER A 8 -10.31 22.24 -21.44
C SER A 8 -11.37 21.22 -21.87
N GLU A 9 -11.59 21.09 -23.18
CA GLU A 9 -12.59 20.18 -23.78
C GLU A 9 -12.47 18.75 -23.22
N GLY A 10 -13.59 18.19 -22.76
CA GLY A 10 -13.61 16.94 -21.99
C GLY A 10 -13.23 15.72 -22.84
N SER A 11 -12.40 14.83 -22.29
CA SER A 11 -12.00 13.57 -22.94
C SER A 11 -12.83 12.40 -22.43
N SER A 12 -13.26 11.51 -23.32
CA SER A 12 -14.03 10.32 -22.96
C SER A 12 -13.19 9.04 -23.00
N TYR A 13 -13.29 8.23 -21.95
CA TYR A 13 -12.62 6.94 -21.81
C TYR A 13 -13.65 5.85 -21.50
N ASP A 14 -13.33 4.58 -21.74
CA ASP A 14 -14.17 3.49 -21.25
C ASP A 14 -14.08 3.38 -19.72
N VAL A 15 -12.86 3.50 -19.20
CA VAL A 15 -12.53 3.39 -17.77
C VAL A 15 -11.66 4.57 -17.35
N VAL A 16 -11.96 5.16 -16.19
CA VAL A 16 -11.08 6.14 -15.52
C VAL A 16 -10.63 5.53 -14.19
N VAL A 17 -9.33 5.46 -13.94
CA VAL A 17 -8.75 4.97 -12.70
C VAL A 17 -8.21 6.16 -11.91
N ILE A 18 -8.62 6.31 -10.65
CA ILE A 18 -8.12 7.36 -9.76
C ILE A 18 -7.15 6.74 -8.75
N GLY A 19 -5.88 7.14 -8.83
CA GLY A 19 -4.75 6.57 -8.08
C GLY A 19 -4.00 5.52 -8.89
N ALA A 20 -2.71 5.77 -9.12
CA ALA A 20 -1.80 4.89 -9.87
C ALA A 20 -0.86 4.11 -8.96
N GLY A 21 -1.31 3.74 -7.75
CA GLY A 21 -0.63 2.73 -6.96
C GLY A 21 -0.67 1.34 -7.64
N PRO A 22 -0.06 0.31 -7.03
CA PRO A 22 0.05 -1.01 -7.67
C PRO A 22 -1.31 -1.64 -8.00
N VAL A 23 -2.37 -1.23 -7.30
CA VAL A 23 -3.75 -1.66 -7.55
C VAL A 23 -4.32 -0.97 -8.78
N GLY A 24 -4.22 0.35 -8.88
CA GLY A 24 -4.72 1.12 -10.02
C GLY A 24 -4.00 0.76 -11.31
N GLU A 25 -2.68 0.56 -11.26
CA GLU A 25 -1.88 -0.01 -12.35
C GLU A 25 -2.44 -1.34 -12.86
N ASN A 26 -2.81 -2.24 -11.95
CA ASN A 26 -3.37 -3.54 -12.32
C ASN A 26 -4.81 -3.44 -12.85
N VAL A 27 -5.61 -2.48 -12.37
CA VAL A 27 -6.95 -2.23 -12.95
C VAL A 27 -6.80 -1.69 -14.38
N ALA A 28 -5.87 -0.75 -14.60
CA ALA A 28 -5.61 -0.18 -15.91
C ALA A 28 -5.13 -1.22 -16.93
N ASP A 29 -4.13 -2.03 -16.55
CA ASP A 29 -3.64 -3.16 -17.36
C ASP A 29 -4.80 -4.09 -17.77
N ARG A 30 -5.67 -4.45 -16.83
CA ARG A 30 -6.79 -5.36 -17.10
C ARG A 30 -7.85 -4.74 -18.01
N ALA A 31 -8.17 -3.46 -17.84
CA ALA A 31 -9.10 -2.75 -18.71
C ALA A 31 -8.53 -2.64 -20.14
N ARG A 32 -7.24 -2.31 -20.27
CA ARG A 32 -6.54 -2.24 -21.56
C ARG A 32 -6.46 -3.60 -22.26
N ALA A 33 -6.16 -4.67 -21.52
CA ALA A 33 -6.15 -6.03 -22.05
C ALA A 33 -7.52 -6.49 -22.55
N ALA A 34 -8.61 -5.91 -22.04
CA ALA A 34 -9.98 -6.13 -22.52
C ALA A 34 -10.38 -5.23 -23.71
N GLY A 35 -9.46 -4.40 -24.21
CA GLY A 35 -9.70 -3.49 -25.34
C GLY A 35 -10.36 -2.16 -24.97
N LEU A 36 -10.54 -1.87 -23.68
CA LEU A 36 -11.20 -0.64 -23.20
C LEU A 36 -10.21 0.53 -23.17
N THR A 37 -10.58 1.72 -23.65
CA THR A 37 -9.73 2.91 -23.48
C THR A 37 -9.67 3.32 -22.01
N THR A 38 -8.49 3.61 -21.49
CA THR A 38 -8.30 3.81 -20.04
C THR A 38 -7.47 5.05 -19.77
N ALA A 39 -7.99 5.92 -18.91
CA ALA A 39 -7.23 7.01 -18.30
C ALA A 39 -6.86 6.65 -16.87
N VAL A 40 -5.65 6.99 -16.45
CA VAL A 40 -5.18 6.86 -15.07
C VAL A 40 -4.84 8.26 -14.54
N VAL A 41 -5.37 8.60 -13.37
CA VAL A 41 -5.15 9.89 -12.71
C VAL A 41 -4.26 9.67 -11.48
N GLU A 42 -3.13 10.38 -11.40
CA GLU A 42 -2.22 10.31 -10.25
C GLU A 42 -1.72 11.69 -9.85
N SER A 43 -1.89 12.02 -8.56
CA SER A 43 -1.51 13.32 -7.99
C SER A 43 -0.04 13.43 -7.60
N GLU A 44 0.60 12.28 -7.36
CA GLU A 44 1.98 12.17 -6.88
C GLU A 44 2.78 11.25 -7.82
N LEU A 45 3.35 10.15 -7.31
CA LEU A 45 4.19 9.22 -8.06
C LEU A 45 3.41 7.97 -8.54
N VAL A 46 3.51 7.66 -9.83
CA VAL A 46 2.99 6.42 -10.42
C VAL A 46 3.76 5.23 -9.84
N GLY A 47 3.04 4.27 -9.27
CA GLY A 47 3.57 3.19 -8.45
C GLY A 47 3.17 3.32 -6.97
N GLY A 48 2.75 4.51 -6.54
CA GLY A 48 2.14 4.80 -5.23
C GLY A 48 2.95 4.40 -4.00
N GLU A 49 2.26 4.32 -2.85
CA GLU A 49 2.86 4.07 -1.52
C GLU A 49 3.82 2.88 -1.49
N CYS A 50 3.41 1.72 -2.03
CA CYS A 50 4.18 0.48 -1.90
C CYS A 50 5.58 0.58 -2.54
N SER A 51 5.71 1.33 -3.63
CA SER A 51 6.95 1.45 -4.39
C SER A 51 7.91 2.46 -3.77
N TYR A 52 7.40 3.58 -3.24
CA TYR A 52 8.25 4.71 -2.85
C TYR A 52 8.31 4.98 -1.34
N TRP A 53 7.33 4.53 -0.57
CA TRP A 53 7.12 4.97 0.81
C TRP A 53 6.77 3.84 1.80
N ALA A 54 6.60 2.61 1.31
CA ALA A 54 6.17 1.50 2.15
C ALA A 54 6.94 0.21 1.84
N CYS A 55 6.40 -0.68 1.01
CA CYS A 55 6.89 -2.04 0.85
C CYS A 55 8.37 -2.11 0.42
N MET A 56 8.72 -1.47 -0.68
CA MET A 56 10.07 -1.52 -1.23
C MET A 56 11.10 -0.93 -0.27
N PRO A 57 10.96 0.32 0.23
CA PRO A 57 11.96 0.88 1.12
C PRO A 57 12.03 0.15 2.47
N SER A 58 10.90 -0.23 3.08
CA SER A 58 10.93 -0.97 4.34
C SER A 58 11.66 -2.31 4.21
N LYS A 59 11.51 -3.01 3.08
CA LYS A 59 12.16 -4.31 2.87
C LYS A 59 13.63 -4.13 2.54
N ALA A 60 14.01 -3.05 1.85
CA ALA A 60 15.41 -2.67 1.67
C ALA A 60 16.11 -2.40 3.03
N LEU A 61 15.44 -1.71 3.96
CA LEU A 61 15.95 -1.47 5.32
C LEU A 61 16.07 -2.76 6.15
N LEU A 62 15.07 -3.65 6.06
CA LEU A 62 15.01 -4.89 6.87
C LEU A 62 15.88 -6.03 6.34
N ARG A 63 16.07 -6.12 5.02
CA ARG A 63 16.81 -7.23 4.39
C ARG A 63 18.21 -7.47 4.97
N PRO A 64 19.08 -6.45 5.17
CA PRO A 64 20.39 -6.65 5.77
C PRO A 64 20.32 -7.11 7.23
N VAL A 65 19.29 -6.69 7.98
CA VAL A 65 19.04 -7.13 9.36
C VAL A 65 18.80 -8.64 9.40
N VAL A 66 17.90 -9.13 8.55
CA VAL A 66 17.60 -10.56 8.43
C VAL A 66 18.82 -11.35 7.96
N ALA A 67 19.52 -10.86 6.93
CA ALA A 67 20.72 -11.53 6.41
C ALA A 67 21.82 -11.68 7.47
N ARG A 68 22.06 -10.63 8.27
CA ARG A 68 23.04 -10.65 9.37
C ARG A 68 22.60 -11.60 10.48
N ALA A 69 21.31 -11.61 10.85
CA ALA A 69 20.78 -12.53 11.86
C ALA A 69 20.94 -14.00 11.43
N ASP A 70 20.72 -14.32 10.16
CA ASP A 70 20.95 -15.66 9.62
C ASP A 70 22.44 -16.01 9.64
N ALA A 71 23.31 -15.12 9.14
CA ALA A 71 24.75 -15.36 9.09
C ALA A 71 25.37 -15.55 10.49
N ARG A 72 24.86 -14.87 11.52
CA ARG A 72 25.30 -15.04 12.91
C ARG A 72 25.06 -16.46 13.45
N ARG A 73 24.08 -17.18 12.91
CA ARG A 73 23.70 -18.54 13.32
C ARG A 73 24.42 -19.63 12.53
N VAL A 74 25.25 -19.28 11.55
CA VAL A 74 25.97 -20.24 10.69
C VAL A 74 27.43 -20.38 11.15
N PRO A 75 27.87 -21.57 11.61
CA PRO A 75 29.27 -21.83 11.91
C PRO A 75 30.17 -21.53 10.70
N GLY A 76 31.25 -20.78 10.92
CA GLY A 76 32.16 -20.31 9.86
C GLY A 76 31.81 -18.92 9.29
N LEU A 77 30.58 -18.43 9.47
CA LEU A 77 30.21 -17.05 9.14
C LEU A 77 30.02 -16.17 10.37
N SER A 78 29.63 -16.74 11.50
CA SER A 78 29.25 -15.98 12.70
C SER A 78 30.30 -14.96 13.14
N ALA A 79 31.59 -15.32 13.16
CA ALA A 79 32.67 -14.42 13.54
C ALA A 79 32.86 -13.23 12.57
N ALA A 80 32.48 -13.38 11.29
CA ALA A 80 32.64 -12.36 10.26
C ALA A 80 31.56 -11.27 10.28
N VAL A 81 30.44 -11.48 10.98
CA VAL A 81 29.24 -10.60 10.93
C VAL A 81 28.88 -9.97 12.28
N GLN A 82 29.88 -9.80 13.15
CA GLN A 82 29.70 -9.27 14.50
C GLN A 82 29.52 -7.73 14.51
N GLY A 83 30.29 -7.01 13.70
CA GLY A 83 30.26 -5.54 13.62
C GLY A 83 28.92 -4.95 13.14
N PRO A 84 28.68 -3.65 13.37
CA PRO A 84 27.43 -2.98 13.01
C PRO A 84 27.19 -2.99 11.49
N LEU A 85 25.93 -2.75 11.09
CA LEU A 85 25.61 -2.55 9.68
C LEU A 85 26.18 -1.20 9.20
N ASP A 86 26.63 -1.15 7.95
CA ASP A 86 26.94 0.12 7.28
C ASP A 86 25.63 0.84 6.94
N VAL A 87 25.26 1.80 7.80
CA VAL A 87 24.01 2.55 7.67
C VAL A 87 23.95 3.29 6.33
N GLY A 88 25.05 3.89 5.89
CA GLY A 88 25.12 4.62 4.62
C GLY A 88 24.83 3.70 3.43
N ALA A 89 25.43 2.51 3.40
CA ALA A 89 25.18 1.52 2.36
C ALA A 89 23.72 1.01 2.36
N VAL A 90 23.13 0.80 3.55
CA VAL A 90 21.72 0.38 3.66
C VAL A 90 20.78 1.47 3.13
N LEU A 91 20.99 2.72 3.52
CA LEU A 91 20.18 3.85 3.05
C LEU A 91 20.35 4.11 1.56
N ALA A 92 21.57 3.97 1.02
CA ALA A 92 21.82 4.06 -0.42
C ALA A 92 21.08 2.97 -1.19
N LYS A 93 21.08 1.72 -0.70
CA LYS A 93 20.31 0.64 -1.31
C LYS A 93 18.80 0.90 -1.23
N ARG A 94 18.30 1.43 -0.10
CA ARG A 94 16.90 1.85 0.03
C ARG A 94 16.53 2.89 -1.03
N ASP A 95 17.37 3.91 -1.24
CA ASP A 95 17.16 4.94 -2.26
C ASP A 95 17.17 4.36 -3.68
N GLU A 96 18.03 3.38 -3.97
CA GLU A 96 18.04 2.66 -5.25
C GLU A 96 16.74 1.87 -5.47
N GLU A 97 16.27 1.13 -4.47
CA GLU A 97 15.03 0.33 -4.55
C GLU A 97 13.77 1.20 -4.72
N THR A 98 13.80 2.47 -4.28
CA THR A 98 12.73 3.45 -4.55
C THR A 98 12.96 4.23 -5.84
N SER A 99 13.93 3.85 -6.68
CA SER A 99 14.32 4.57 -7.89
C SER A 99 14.62 6.06 -7.64
N HIS A 100 15.12 6.39 -6.45
CA HIS A 100 15.31 7.76 -5.98
C HIS A 100 14.05 8.63 -6.09
N TRP A 101 12.87 8.03 -5.83
CA TRP A 101 11.56 8.69 -5.95
C TRP A 101 11.26 9.25 -7.34
N LYS A 102 11.79 8.59 -8.36
CA LYS A 102 11.46 8.84 -9.77
C LYS A 102 10.59 7.73 -10.30
N ASP A 103 9.53 8.10 -11.01
CA ASP A 103 8.51 7.18 -11.48
C ASP A 103 8.48 7.01 -13.01
N ASP A 104 9.49 7.51 -13.72
CA ASP A 104 9.58 7.46 -15.19
C ASP A 104 9.38 6.03 -15.74
N GLY A 105 9.93 5.03 -15.04
CA GLY A 105 9.79 3.62 -15.41
C GLY A 105 8.36 3.10 -15.26
N GLN A 106 7.64 3.53 -14.22
CA GLN A 106 6.24 3.15 -14.00
C GLN A 106 5.29 3.87 -14.95
N VAL A 107 5.56 5.14 -15.26
CA VAL A 107 4.87 5.89 -16.31
C VAL A 107 5.05 5.20 -17.66
N ALA A 108 6.29 4.91 -18.06
CA ALA A 108 6.58 4.24 -19.32
C ALA A 108 5.91 2.86 -19.42
N TRP A 109 5.80 2.14 -18.29
CA TRP A 109 5.07 0.88 -18.25
C TRP A 109 3.56 1.08 -18.49
N LEU A 110 2.91 2.04 -17.82
CA LEU A 110 1.49 2.36 -18.05
C LEU A 110 1.22 2.80 -19.50
N GLU A 111 2.09 3.62 -20.07
CA GLU A 111 2.00 4.03 -21.46
C GLU A 111 2.20 2.85 -22.42
N SER A 112 3.09 1.90 -22.10
CA SER A 112 3.32 0.70 -22.92
C SER A 112 2.12 -0.24 -23.00
N VAL A 113 1.24 -0.24 -21.99
CA VAL A 113 -0.05 -0.95 -22.02
C VAL A 113 -1.17 -0.11 -22.68
N GLY A 114 -0.84 1.11 -23.12
CA GLY A 114 -1.73 2.03 -23.83
C GLY A 114 -2.74 2.73 -22.91
N ALA A 115 -2.42 2.92 -21.63
CA ALA A 115 -3.20 3.75 -20.72
C ALA A 115 -2.69 5.21 -20.76
N ASP A 116 -3.60 6.17 -20.79
CA ASP A 116 -3.25 7.59 -20.79
C ASP A 116 -3.09 8.08 -19.35
N VAL A 117 -1.91 8.58 -18.99
CA VAL A 117 -1.61 9.07 -17.65
C VAL A 117 -1.89 10.58 -17.55
N HIS A 118 -2.73 10.96 -16.60
CA HIS A 118 -3.06 12.35 -16.28
C HIS A 118 -2.51 12.70 -14.91
N ARG A 119 -1.52 13.60 -14.86
CA ARG A 119 -0.95 14.10 -13.61
C ARG A 119 -1.88 15.13 -12.97
N GLY A 120 -2.28 14.89 -11.73
CA GLY A 120 -3.12 15.81 -10.97
C GLY A 120 -4.04 15.12 -9.97
N THR A 121 -4.75 15.94 -9.21
CA THR A 121 -5.74 15.47 -8.24
C THR A 121 -7.05 15.17 -8.96
N GLY A 122 -7.49 13.91 -8.93
CA GLY A 122 -8.77 13.47 -9.47
C GLY A 122 -9.89 13.60 -8.46
N ARG A 123 -10.98 14.29 -8.83
CA ARG A 123 -12.19 14.44 -8.02
C ARG A 123 -13.43 14.06 -8.84
N LEU A 124 -14.33 13.31 -8.24
CA LEU A 124 -15.66 13.05 -8.77
C LEU A 124 -16.48 14.34 -8.75
N THR A 125 -16.99 14.74 -9.91
CA THR A 125 -17.87 15.92 -10.07
C THR A 125 -19.30 15.53 -10.48
N GLY A 126 -19.55 14.23 -10.64
CA GLY A 126 -20.85 13.65 -10.91
C GLY A 126 -20.71 12.18 -11.31
N PRO A 127 -21.83 11.51 -11.66
CA PRO A 127 -21.81 10.12 -12.09
C PRO A 127 -20.89 9.92 -13.31
N ARG A 128 -19.84 9.10 -13.15
CA ARG A 128 -18.82 8.81 -14.17
C ARG A 128 -18.05 10.04 -14.68
N GLU A 129 -18.05 11.14 -13.95
CA GLU A 129 -17.30 12.35 -14.30
C GLU A 129 -16.17 12.59 -13.28
N VAL A 130 -14.96 12.76 -13.78
CA VAL A 130 -13.76 13.05 -12.97
C VAL A 130 -13.12 14.33 -13.48
N THR A 131 -12.99 15.33 -12.63
CA THR A 131 -12.14 16.49 -12.90
C THR A 131 -10.74 16.22 -12.38
N VAL A 132 -9.75 16.45 -13.22
CA VAL A 132 -8.33 16.39 -12.88
C VAL A 132 -7.80 17.80 -12.78
N THR A 133 -7.32 18.17 -11.59
CA THR A 133 -6.62 19.44 -11.37
C THR A 133 -5.12 19.18 -11.39
N ALA A 134 -4.44 19.67 -12.43
CA ALA A 134 -3.00 19.54 -12.57
C ALA A 134 -2.24 20.44 -11.57
N PRO A 135 -0.93 20.22 -11.35
CA PRO A 135 -0.14 21.03 -10.41
C PRO A 135 -0.11 22.54 -10.71
N ASP A 136 -0.31 22.94 -11.96
CA ASP A 136 -0.42 24.35 -12.39
C ASP A 136 -1.82 24.95 -12.20
N GLY A 137 -2.75 24.19 -11.62
CA GLY A 137 -4.14 24.58 -11.40
C GLY A 137 -5.04 24.41 -12.63
N THR A 138 -4.52 23.92 -13.76
CA THR A 138 -5.37 23.66 -14.93
C THR A 138 -6.30 22.49 -14.67
N GLU A 139 -7.56 22.65 -15.08
CA GLU A 139 -8.58 21.62 -14.92
C GLU A 139 -8.93 20.96 -16.25
N ARG A 140 -9.03 19.63 -16.21
CA ARG A 140 -9.52 18.82 -17.32
C ARG A 140 -10.61 17.89 -16.83
N ARG A 141 -11.70 17.81 -17.59
CA ARG A 141 -12.79 16.88 -17.34
C ARG A 141 -12.58 15.58 -18.11
N LEU A 142 -12.74 14.46 -17.40
CA LEU A 142 -12.74 13.11 -17.95
C LEU A 142 -14.11 12.48 -17.73
N THR A 143 -14.67 11.83 -18.75
CA THR A 143 -15.93 11.10 -18.65
C THR A 143 -15.72 9.62 -18.95
N ALA A 144 -16.08 8.77 -17.99
CA ALA A 144 -16.06 7.32 -18.16
C ALA A 144 -17.34 6.82 -18.83
N ARG A 145 -17.23 5.99 -19.86
CA ARG A 145 -18.38 5.34 -20.51
C ARG A 145 -18.92 4.21 -19.65
N HIS A 146 -18.03 3.43 -19.03
CA HIS A 146 -18.40 2.23 -18.28
C HIS A 146 -18.12 2.35 -16.79
N ALA A 147 -16.90 2.73 -16.39
CA ALA A 147 -16.52 2.63 -14.99
C ALA A 147 -15.52 3.69 -14.52
N VAL A 148 -15.63 4.06 -13.24
CA VAL A 148 -14.56 4.76 -12.51
C VAL A 148 -14.05 3.82 -11.42
N ALA A 149 -12.74 3.58 -11.39
CA ALA A 149 -12.11 2.75 -10.36
C ALA A 149 -11.30 3.62 -9.39
N VAL A 150 -11.78 3.74 -8.16
CA VAL A 150 -11.11 4.42 -7.06
C VAL A 150 -10.08 3.47 -6.45
N CYS A 151 -8.81 3.83 -6.63
CA CYS A 151 -7.63 3.10 -6.15
C CYS A 151 -6.72 4.01 -5.31
N THR A 152 -7.31 5.01 -4.63
CA THR A 152 -6.60 6.09 -3.91
C THR A 152 -5.88 5.62 -2.64
N GLY A 153 -6.13 4.38 -2.21
CA GLY A 153 -5.46 3.78 -1.07
C GLY A 153 -5.83 4.43 0.26
N THR A 154 -4.84 4.61 1.14
CA THR A 154 -5.01 5.12 2.50
C THR A 154 -3.84 6.02 2.89
N ARG A 155 -4.00 6.80 3.97
CA ARG A 155 -2.96 7.58 4.64
C ARG A 155 -2.74 7.07 6.07
N ALA A 156 -1.58 7.36 6.65
CA ALA A 156 -1.35 7.13 8.07
C ALA A 156 -2.28 8.00 8.93
N VAL A 157 -2.74 7.46 10.07
CA VAL A 157 -3.50 8.24 11.06
C VAL A 157 -2.54 8.83 12.07
N VAL A 158 -2.54 10.15 12.18
CA VAL A 158 -1.87 10.88 13.25
C VAL A 158 -2.95 11.41 14.21
N PRO A 159 -2.90 11.05 15.50
CA PRO A 159 -3.92 11.47 16.45
C PRO A 159 -3.84 12.97 16.72
N ALA A 160 -5.00 13.61 16.94
CA ALA A 160 -5.05 14.99 17.38
C ALA A 160 -4.65 15.09 18.86
N LEU A 161 -3.37 15.38 19.11
CA LEU A 161 -2.79 15.55 20.45
C LEU A 161 -2.25 16.98 20.62
N PRO A 162 -2.23 17.54 21.83
CA PRO A 162 -1.51 18.77 22.11
C PRO A 162 -0.04 18.68 21.65
N GLY A 163 0.42 19.69 20.91
CA GLY A 163 1.79 19.80 20.40
C GLY A 163 2.13 18.91 19.21
N ILE A 164 1.17 18.19 18.62
CA ILE A 164 1.40 17.27 17.50
C ILE A 164 1.93 17.98 16.24
N ALA A 165 1.46 19.20 15.97
CA ALA A 165 1.85 19.95 14.79
C ALA A 165 3.31 20.43 14.90
N GLU A 166 3.67 20.97 16.06
CA GLU A 166 5.01 21.45 16.39
C GLU A 166 6.02 20.29 16.47
N ALA A 167 5.57 19.12 16.94
CA ALA A 167 6.41 17.93 17.03
C ALA A 167 6.78 17.32 15.68
N ARG A 168 6.03 17.61 14.61
CA ARG A 168 6.26 17.10 13.25
C ARG A 168 6.54 15.59 13.24
N PRO A 169 5.64 14.76 13.78
CA PRO A 169 5.89 13.34 13.92
C PRO A 169 6.12 12.68 12.57
N TRP A 170 6.98 11.67 12.56
CA TRP A 170 7.10 10.76 11.45
C TRP A 170 5.83 9.92 11.31
N THR A 171 5.44 9.68 10.07
CA THR A 171 4.59 8.57 9.66
C THR A 171 5.46 7.47 9.05
N SER A 172 4.83 6.43 8.49
CA SER A 172 5.56 5.41 7.73
C SER A 172 6.37 5.99 6.57
N ARG A 173 5.93 7.11 5.98
CA ARG A 173 6.66 7.75 4.88
C ARG A 173 8.00 8.30 5.35
N GLU A 174 8.01 9.12 6.39
CA GLU A 174 9.22 9.70 6.95
C GLU A 174 10.14 8.59 7.51
N ALA A 175 9.58 7.62 8.22
CA ALA A 175 10.34 6.50 8.77
C ALA A 175 10.97 5.58 7.73
N THR A 176 10.49 5.55 6.49
CA THR A 176 11.11 4.77 5.41
C THR A 176 11.93 5.60 4.44
N SER A 177 11.90 6.94 4.54
CA SER A 177 12.62 7.88 3.67
C SER A 177 13.67 8.75 4.40
N ALA A 178 13.78 8.60 5.73
CA ALA A 178 14.77 9.29 6.55
C ALA A 178 16.19 9.16 5.98
N LYS A 179 16.95 10.25 6.12
CA LYS A 179 18.29 10.41 5.53
C LYS A 179 19.42 9.98 6.47
N GLU A 180 19.11 9.85 7.74
CA GLU A 180 20.01 9.37 8.78
C GLU A 180 19.23 8.58 9.83
N ALA A 181 19.94 7.74 10.58
CA ALA A 181 19.35 7.05 11.72
C ALA A 181 19.29 8.02 12.91
N PRO A 182 18.11 8.27 13.50
CA PRO A 182 18.01 9.11 14.69
C PRO A 182 18.73 8.42 15.86
N GLY A 183 19.31 9.20 16.78
CA GLY A 183 19.95 8.63 17.97
C GLY A 183 18.94 7.89 18.85
N ARG A 184 17.79 8.53 19.12
CA ARG A 184 16.66 7.99 19.88
C ARG A 184 15.37 8.09 19.08
N LEU A 185 14.63 6.99 19.00
CA LEU A 185 13.36 6.91 18.26
C LEU A 185 12.25 6.37 19.16
N VAL A 186 11.19 7.15 19.33
CA VAL A 186 9.92 6.65 19.90
C VAL A 186 9.03 6.15 18.78
N VAL A 187 8.51 4.93 18.90
CA VAL A 187 7.53 4.35 17.98
C VAL A 187 6.21 4.12 18.71
N VAL A 188 5.15 4.81 18.27
CA VAL A 188 3.80 4.68 18.84
C VAL A 188 2.98 3.73 17.98
N GLY A 189 2.65 2.56 18.54
CA GLY A 189 1.80 1.55 17.91
C GLY A 189 2.52 0.20 17.70
N GLY A 190 1.90 -0.87 18.22
CA GLY A 190 2.43 -2.25 18.12
C GLY A 190 2.02 -3.02 16.86
N GLY A 191 1.57 -2.33 15.80
CA GLY A 191 1.19 -2.96 14.54
C GLY A 191 2.41 -3.33 13.67
N VAL A 192 2.16 -3.93 12.50
CA VAL A 192 3.22 -4.37 11.57
C VAL A 192 4.20 -3.24 11.23
N VAL A 193 3.70 -2.04 10.91
CA VAL A 193 4.55 -0.88 10.58
C VAL A 193 5.46 -0.51 11.77
N GLY A 194 4.91 -0.42 12.97
CA GLY A 194 5.68 -0.05 14.17
C GLY A 194 6.77 -1.08 14.48
N VAL A 195 6.44 -2.37 14.39
CA VAL A 195 7.38 -3.48 14.59
C VAL A 195 8.49 -3.48 13.53
N GLU A 196 8.14 -3.32 12.25
CA GLU A 196 9.12 -3.28 11.16
C GLU A 196 10.08 -2.09 11.32
N MET A 197 9.55 -0.90 11.62
CA MET A 197 10.39 0.30 11.79
C MET A 197 11.24 0.21 13.05
N ALA A 198 10.71 -0.31 14.16
CA ALA A 198 11.50 -0.57 15.36
C ALA A 198 12.65 -1.55 15.08
N THR A 199 12.38 -2.64 14.35
CA THR A 199 13.40 -3.63 13.97
C THR A 199 14.50 -3.00 13.10
N ALA A 200 14.10 -2.23 12.07
CA ALA A 200 15.03 -1.60 11.15
C ALA A 200 15.91 -0.57 11.87
N TRP A 201 15.30 0.38 12.57
CA TRP A 201 16.04 1.49 13.20
C TRP A 201 16.89 1.04 14.39
N GLN A 202 16.43 0.07 15.19
CA GLN A 202 17.26 -0.54 16.23
C GLN A 202 18.51 -1.20 15.64
N ALA A 203 18.37 -1.92 14.52
CA ALA A 203 19.49 -2.57 13.86
C ALA A 203 20.46 -1.60 13.16
N LEU A 204 19.99 -0.40 12.82
CA LEU A 204 20.77 0.69 12.23
C LEU A 204 21.36 1.64 13.29
N GLY A 205 21.18 1.36 14.58
CA GLY A 205 21.87 2.03 15.68
C GLY A 205 21.04 3.02 16.49
N SER A 206 19.74 3.17 16.20
CA SER A 206 18.84 3.97 17.03
C SER A 206 18.54 3.26 18.36
N GLU A 207 18.39 4.02 19.44
CA GLU A 207 17.77 3.56 20.68
C GLU A 207 16.25 3.65 20.54
N VAL A 208 15.58 2.50 20.35
CA VAL A 208 14.15 2.46 20.08
C VAL A 208 13.34 2.24 21.36
N THR A 209 12.33 3.09 21.56
CA THR A 209 11.26 2.88 22.56
C THR A 209 9.91 2.70 21.86
N LEU A 210 9.31 1.52 21.98
CA LEU A 210 7.97 1.19 21.51
C LEU A 210 6.93 1.47 22.60
N LEU A 211 5.96 2.32 22.28
CA LEU A 211 4.81 2.65 23.13
C LEU A 211 3.55 2.03 22.55
N ILE A 212 2.87 1.19 23.34
CA ILE A 212 1.75 0.39 22.89
C ILE A 212 0.60 0.53 23.88
N ARG A 213 -0.55 1.02 23.40
CA ARG A 213 -1.78 1.11 24.22
C ARG A 213 -2.33 -0.26 24.63
N GLY A 214 -2.19 -1.26 23.77
CA GLY A 214 -2.63 -2.64 24.04
C GLY A 214 -1.63 -3.44 24.87
N GLY A 215 -1.95 -4.72 25.09
CA GLY A 215 -1.14 -5.64 25.90
C GLY A 215 0.07 -6.25 25.19
N GLY A 216 0.28 -6.02 23.89
CA GLY A 216 1.38 -6.64 23.15
C GLY A 216 1.51 -6.19 21.70
N LEU A 217 2.52 -6.74 21.02
CA LEU A 217 2.80 -6.51 19.60
C LEU A 217 1.90 -7.38 18.72
N LEU A 218 1.71 -6.93 17.47
CA LEU A 218 0.98 -7.63 16.42
C LEU A 218 -0.39 -8.17 16.87
N PRO A 219 -1.29 -7.34 17.42
CA PRO A 219 -2.53 -7.78 18.06
C PRO A 219 -3.56 -8.43 17.11
N LYS A 220 -3.29 -8.45 15.80
CA LYS A 220 -4.09 -9.15 14.79
C LYS A 220 -3.58 -10.56 14.47
N MET A 221 -2.45 -10.95 15.06
CA MET A 221 -1.85 -12.29 14.94
C MET A 221 -2.10 -13.09 16.22
N GLU A 222 -1.79 -14.39 16.17
CA GLU A 222 -1.78 -15.24 17.36
C GLU A 222 -0.80 -14.67 18.42
N PRO A 223 -1.15 -14.69 19.72
CA PRO A 223 -0.38 -14.04 20.78
C PRO A 223 1.12 -14.41 20.80
N PHE A 224 1.43 -15.70 20.61
CA PHE A 224 2.81 -16.18 20.63
C PHE A 224 3.69 -15.52 19.56
N ALA A 225 3.11 -15.09 18.43
CA ALA A 225 3.86 -14.42 17.37
C ALA A 225 4.31 -13.02 17.82
N GLY A 226 3.43 -12.30 18.52
CA GLY A 226 3.75 -11.01 19.13
C GLY A 226 4.79 -11.12 20.24
N GLU A 227 4.69 -12.16 21.07
CA GLU A 227 5.64 -12.46 22.15
C GLU A 227 7.05 -12.75 21.62
N LEU A 228 7.19 -13.64 20.63
CA LEU A 228 8.48 -13.96 20.02
C LEU A 228 9.16 -12.74 19.39
N VAL A 229 8.38 -11.86 18.76
CA VAL A 229 8.89 -10.61 18.18
C VAL A 229 9.30 -9.63 19.28
N ALA A 230 8.52 -9.52 20.36
CA ALA A 230 8.84 -8.65 21.48
C ALA A 230 10.15 -9.07 22.15
N ASP A 231 10.34 -10.37 22.34
CA ASP A 231 11.56 -10.92 22.94
C ASP A 231 12.79 -10.66 22.06
N ALA A 232 12.68 -10.87 20.75
CA ALA A 232 13.75 -10.56 19.81
C ALA A 232 14.12 -9.06 19.79
N LEU A 233 13.13 -8.17 19.87
CA LEU A 233 13.36 -6.72 19.94
C LEU A 233 14.03 -6.31 21.26
N ARG A 234 13.62 -6.89 22.40
CA ARG A 234 14.25 -6.65 23.69
C ARG A 234 15.69 -7.16 23.72
N GLU A 235 15.95 -8.34 23.16
CA GLU A 235 17.30 -8.89 23.02
C GLU A 235 18.19 -7.97 22.15
N ALA A 236 17.61 -7.33 21.13
CA ALA A 236 18.28 -6.33 20.32
C ALA A 236 18.47 -4.96 21.01
N GLY A 237 17.93 -4.77 22.21
CA GLY A 237 18.09 -3.56 23.04
C GLY A 237 16.93 -2.56 22.95
N ALA A 238 15.82 -2.88 22.31
CA ALA A 238 14.66 -2.00 22.26
C ALA A 238 13.87 -2.03 23.58
N THR A 239 13.36 -0.87 24.01
CA THR A 239 12.43 -0.76 25.14
C THR A 239 11.00 -0.92 24.64
N ILE A 240 10.20 -1.79 25.28
CA ILE A 240 8.80 -2.01 24.91
C ILE A 240 7.92 -1.72 26.13
N ARG A 241 7.07 -0.70 26.04
CA ARG A 241 6.08 -0.34 27.06
C ARG A 241 4.66 -0.61 26.54
N THR A 242 3.94 -1.48 27.23
CA THR A 242 2.54 -1.84 26.94
C THR A 242 1.60 -1.18 27.94
N GLY A 243 0.33 -1.00 27.57
CA GLY A 243 -0.68 -0.37 28.43
C GLY A 243 -0.48 1.14 28.62
N VAL A 244 0.29 1.80 27.74
CA VAL A 244 0.60 3.23 27.82
C VAL A 244 0.14 3.97 26.57
N SER A 245 -0.29 5.23 26.75
CA SER A 245 -0.75 6.09 25.68
C SER A 245 -0.01 7.43 25.71
N VAL A 246 0.29 7.98 24.53
CA VAL A 246 0.81 9.35 24.42
C VAL A 246 -0.34 10.34 24.61
N THR A 247 -0.14 11.33 25.48
CA THR A 247 -1.14 12.34 25.83
C THR A 247 -0.80 13.72 25.28
N ALA A 248 0.48 14.07 25.15
CA ALA A 248 0.95 15.32 24.56
C ALA A 248 2.40 15.18 24.05
N LEU A 249 2.78 16.10 23.17
CA LEU A 249 4.14 16.23 22.65
C LEU A 249 4.65 17.65 22.84
N GLN A 250 5.96 17.79 23.02
CA GLN A 250 6.61 19.11 23.03
C GLN A 250 7.90 19.03 22.22
N ARG A 251 8.05 19.92 21.24
CA ARG A 251 9.29 20.09 20.49
C ARG A 251 9.65 21.59 20.46
N PRO A 252 10.53 22.07 21.36
CA PRO A 252 10.81 23.51 21.50
C PRO A 252 11.47 24.14 20.27
N ALA A 253 12.22 23.36 19.50
CA ALA A 253 12.88 23.78 18.27
C ALA A 253 12.65 22.73 17.18
N PRO A 254 12.52 23.11 15.89
CA PRO A 254 12.25 22.18 14.79
C PRO A 254 13.17 20.95 14.77
N ASP A 255 14.47 21.14 15.02
CA ASP A 255 15.49 20.08 14.98
C ASP A 255 15.93 19.64 16.40
N GLY A 256 15.20 20.08 17.42
CA GLY A 256 15.41 19.70 18.81
C GLY A 256 14.69 18.40 19.18
N PRO A 257 15.00 17.82 20.35
CA PRO A 257 14.35 16.60 20.81
C PRO A 257 12.85 16.82 21.06
N VAL A 258 12.10 15.73 20.95
CA VAL A 258 10.69 15.63 21.32
C VAL A 258 10.59 15.07 22.73
N THR A 259 9.89 15.79 23.60
CA THR A 259 9.40 15.24 24.87
C THR A 259 8.01 14.65 24.65
N VAL A 260 7.85 13.37 24.96
CA VAL A 260 6.61 12.60 24.85
C VAL A 260 6.01 12.43 26.23
N GLU A 261 4.83 13.01 26.47
CA GLU A 261 4.09 12.84 27.72
C GLU A 261 3.17 11.61 27.61
N LEU A 262 3.16 10.79 28.66
CA LEU A 262 2.35 9.57 28.73
C LEU A 262 1.18 9.72 29.72
N ASP A 263 0.20 8.82 29.61
CA ASP A 263 -0.98 8.77 30.48
C ASP A 263 -0.70 8.30 31.91
N ASP A 264 0.42 7.62 32.13
CA ASP A 264 0.92 7.23 33.45
C ASP A 264 1.72 8.35 34.17
N GLY A 265 1.90 9.50 33.52
CA GLY A 265 2.65 10.65 34.04
C GLY A 265 4.14 10.64 33.71
N ASP A 266 4.65 9.57 33.09
CA ASP A 266 6.04 9.52 32.64
C ASP A 266 6.29 10.42 31.42
N ARG A 267 7.58 10.72 31.21
CA ARG A 267 8.08 11.42 30.04
C ARG A 267 9.20 10.64 29.38
N VAL A 268 9.17 10.58 28.05
CA VAL A 268 10.22 9.98 27.23
C VAL A 268 10.78 11.06 26.31
N GLU A 269 12.11 11.20 26.25
CA GLU A 269 12.76 12.07 25.28
C GLU A 269 13.32 11.26 24.11
N ALA A 270 13.09 11.76 22.90
CA ALA A 270 13.63 11.18 21.68
C ALA A 270 13.99 12.26 20.66
N ASP A 271 14.83 11.92 19.69
CA ASP A 271 15.15 12.85 18.61
C ASP A 271 14.01 12.87 17.59
N GLU A 272 13.38 11.71 17.38
CA GLU A 272 12.23 11.54 16.51
C GLU A 272 11.14 10.66 17.12
N ILE A 273 9.90 10.88 16.66
CA ILE A 273 8.72 10.11 17.04
C ILE A 273 7.94 9.66 15.80
N LEU A 274 7.65 8.36 15.72
CA LEU A 274 6.86 7.73 14.68
C LEU A 274 5.47 7.35 15.20
N PHE A 275 4.41 7.81 14.53
CA PHE A 275 3.06 7.29 14.73
C PHE A 275 2.72 6.19 13.70
N ALA A 276 2.60 4.96 14.19
CA ALA A 276 2.21 3.76 13.45
C ALA A 276 0.89 3.18 13.99
N THR A 277 -0.10 4.05 14.26
CA THR A 277 -1.32 3.73 15.01
C THR A 277 -2.50 3.29 14.15
N GLY A 278 -2.45 3.47 12.83
CA GLY A 278 -3.53 3.07 11.93
C GLY A 278 -3.45 3.72 10.55
N ARG A 279 -4.46 3.41 9.74
CA ARG A 279 -4.62 3.93 8.37
C ARG A 279 -6.07 4.39 8.16
N ALA A 280 -6.27 5.44 7.38
CA ALA A 280 -7.58 5.98 6.98
C ALA A 280 -7.67 6.08 5.45
N PRO A 281 -8.85 5.91 4.84
CA PRO A 281 -9.00 5.93 3.38
C PRO A 281 -8.70 7.32 2.83
N ARG A 282 -8.15 7.41 1.61
CA ARG A 282 -7.98 8.71 0.93
C ARG A 282 -9.23 9.02 0.11
N THR A 283 -10.32 9.36 0.79
CA THR A 283 -11.65 9.63 0.21
C THR A 283 -12.24 10.96 0.64
N ASP A 284 -11.57 11.73 1.50
CA ASP A 284 -12.06 13.02 2.02
C ASP A 284 -12.26 14.06 0.91
N GLU A 285 -11.31 14.14 -0.04
CA GLU A 285 -11.32 15.13 -1.11
C GLU A 285 -11.74 14.56 -2.48
N LEU A 286 -12.21 13.31 -2.49
CA LEU A 286 -12.53 12.58 -3.72
C LEU A 286 -13.83 13.06 -4.40
N GLY A 287 -14.65 13.86 -3.72
CA GLY A 287 -15.95 14.33 -4.25
C GLY A 287 -17.08 13.32 -4.13
N LEU A 288 -17.03 12.47 -3.10
CA LEU A 288 -18.05 11.45 -2.82
C LEU A 288 -19.45 12.05 -2.62
N GLU A 289 -19.54 13.26 -2.08
CA GLU A 289 -20.80 13.98 -1.85
C GLU A 289 -21.57 14.24 -3.15
N THR A 290 -20.87 14.38 -4.29
CA THR A 290 -21.48 14.62 -5.60
C THR A 290 -22.28 13.43 -6.13
N ILE A 291 -22.08 12.26 -5.54
CA ILE A 291 -22.75 11.00 -5.88
C ILE A 291 -23.47 10.39 -4.67
N GLY A 292 -23.68 11.18 -3.62
CA GLY A 292 -24.46 10.76 -2.44
C GLY A 292 -23.72 9.84 -1.47
N LEU A 293 -22.38 9.81 -1.48
CA LEU A 293 -21.56 9.06 -0.54
C LEU A 293 -20.86 10.00 0.45
N GLU A 294 -20.53 9.50 1.65
CA GLU A 294 -19.92 10.30 2.71
C GLU A 294 -18.41 10.51 2.50
N PRO A 295 -17.90 11.76 2.45
CA PRO A 295 -16.46 12.02 2.37
C PRO A 295 -15.67 11.39 3.52
N GLY A 296 -14.47 10.88 3.22
CA GLY A 296 -13.59 10.28 4.23
C GLY A 296 -14.04 8.89 4.72
N SER A 297 -15.17 8.37 4.23
CA SER A 297 -15.64 7.02 4.53
C SER A 297 -14.87 5.96 3.74
N TRP A 298 -14.84 4.74 4.30
CA TRP A 298 -14.47 3.54 3.54
C TRP A 298 -15.57 3.21 2.54
N LEU A 299 -15.19 2.76 1.35
CA LEU A 299 -16.17 2.40 0.30
C LEU A 299 -16.56 0.94 0.41
N THR A 300 -17.80 0.66 0.81
CA THR A 300 -18.34 -0.72 0.86
C THR A 300 -18.59 -1.23 -0.56
N VAL A 301 -18.16 -2.45 -0.84
CA VAL A 301 -18.24 -3.06 -2.17
C VAL A 301 -18.75 -4.49 -2.16
N ASP A 302 -19.30 -4.92 -3.29
CA ASP A 302 -19.64 -6.32 -3.58
C ASP A 302 -18.41 -7.18 -3.92
N ASP A 303 -18.60 -8.47 -4.20
CA ASP A 303 -17.51 -9.40 -4.56
C ASP A 303 -16.78 -9.02 -5.86
N SER A 304 -17.41 -8.25 -6.74
CA SER A 304 -16.80 -7.69 -7.95
C SER A 304 -16.05 -6.36 -7.71
N CYS A 305 -16.00 -5.90 -6.46
CA CYS A 305 -15.48 -4.59 -6.03
C CYS A 305 -16.31 -3.39 -6.52
N LEU A 306 -17.56 -3.61 -6.93
CA LEU A 306 -18.51 -2.54 -7.27
C LEU A 306 -19.03 -1.91 -5.98
N VAL A 307 -19.03 -0.58 -5.90
CA VAL A 307 -19.52 0.17 -4.74
C VAL A 307 -21.03 0.01 -4.64
N GLU A 308 -21.50 -0.34 -3.44
CA GLU A 308 -22.93 -0.52 -3.16
C GLU A 308 -23.73 0.74 -3.50
N GLY A 309 -24.91 0.55 -4.10
CA GLY A 309 -25.74 1.67 -4.56
C GLY A 309 -25.32 2.30 -5.89
N THR A 310 -24.29 1.76 -6.56
CA THR A 310 -23.84 2.21 -7.88
C THR A 310 -23.79 1.06 -8.88
N ASP A 311 -23.77 1.38 -10.19
CA ASP A 311 -23.56 0.43 -11.28
C ASP A 311 -22.28 0.71 -12.10
N TRP A 312 -21.51 1.73 -11.71
CA TRP A 312 -20.35 2.25 -12.43
C TRP A 312 -19.11 2.52 -11.56
N LEU A 313 -19.24 2.68 -10.25
CA LEU A 313 -18.13 3.04 -9.37
C LEU A 313 -17.53 1.79 -8.72
N TYR A 314 -16.22 1.63 -8.83
CA TYR A 314 -15.48 0.55 -8.21
C TYR A 314 -14.53 1.11 -7.17
N ALA A 315 -14.38 0.42 -6.05
CA ALA A 315 -13.40 0.75 -5.02
C ALA A 315 -12.50 -0.46 -4.81
N VAL A 316 -11.23 -0.32 -5.17
CA VAL A 316 -10.31 -1.45 -5.32
C VAL A 316 -9.07 -1.24 -4.45
N GLY A 317 -8.68 -2.28 -3.71
CA GLY A 317 -7.57 -2.24 -2.78
C GLY A 317 -7.94 -1.60 -1.45
N ASP A 318 -6.97 -0.91 -0.84
CA ASP A 318 -7.06 -0.48 0.55
C ASP A 318 -8.29 0.40 0.86
N VAL A 319 -8.77 1.17 -0.12
CA VAL A 319 -9.89 2.12 0.04
C VAL A 319 -11.23 1.46 0.42
N ASN A 320 -11.40 0.15 0.14
CA ASN A 320 -12.59 -0.61 0.54
C ASN A 320 -12.42 -1.37 1.87
N HIS A 321 -11.26 -1.26 2.52
CA HIS A 321 -10.95 -1.83 3.82
C HIS A 321 -11.03 -3.37 3.95
N ARG A 322 -11.27 -4.13 2.86
CA ARG A 322 -11.38 -5.60 2.93
C ARG A 322 -10.06 -6.26 3.32
N ALA A 323 -8.96 -5.82 2.70
CA ALA A 323 -7.62 -6.29 3.00
C ALA A 323 -6.58 -5.23 2.62
N LEU A 324 -5.87 -4.71 3.61
CA LEU A 324 -4.91 -3.60 3.45
C LEU A 324 -3.52 -4.10 3.03
N LEU A 325 -3.46 -4.90 1.96
CA LEU A 325 -2.26 -5.61 1.50
C LEU A 325 -2.15 -5.50 -0.02
N THR A 326 -0.98 -5.12 -0.54
CA THR A 326 -0.77 -4.91 -1.98
C THR A 326 -1.14 -6.11 -2.85
N HIS A 327 -0.79 -7.33 -2.43
CA HIS A 327 -1.12 -8.53 -3.20
C HIS A 327 -2.63 -8.82 -3.21
N GLN A 328 -3.34 -8.53 -2.11
CA GLN A 328 -4.80 -8.61 -2.07
C GLN A 328 -5.44 -7.51 -2.93
N GLY A 329 -4.91 -6.30 -2.90
CA GLY A 329 -5.34 -5.22 -3.81
C GLY A 329 -5.13 -5.59 -5.29
N LYS A 330 -3.98 -6.17 -5.66
CA LYS A 330 -3.75 -6.69 -7.02
C LYS A 330 -4.69 -7.83 -7.39
N TYR A 331 -5.04 -8.69 -6.43
CA TYR A 331 -6.05 -9.73 -6.63
C TYR A 331 -7.44 -9.13 -6.89
N GLN A 332 -7.86 -8.16 -6.08
CA GLN A 332 -9.10 -7.40 -6.29
C GLN A 332 -9.10 -6.68 -7.65
N ALA A 333 -7.98 -6.09 -8.08
CA ALA A 333 -7.86 -5.43 -9.38
C ALA A 333 -8.13 -6.39 -10.55
N ARG A 334 -7.71 -7.66 -10.45
CA ARG A 334 -8.03 -8.68 -11.46
C ARG A 334 -9.52 -9.00 -11.50
N ILE A 335 -10.18 -9.06 -10.34
CA ILE A 335 -11.62 -9.28 -10.23
C ILE A 335 -12.38 -8.08 -10.81
N ALA A 336 -12.07 -6.87 -10.34
CA ALA A 336 -12.71 -5.63 -10.79
C ALA A 336 -12.52 -5.42 -12.29
N GLY A 337 -11.29 -5.59 -12.81
CA GLY A 337 -11.01 -5.47 -14.24
C GLY A 337 -11.80 -6.47 -15.09
N ALA A 338 -11.93 -7.73 -14.66
CA ALA A 338 -12.74 -8.73 -15.36
C ALA A 338 -14.24 -8.38 -15.31
N ALA A 339 -14.74 -7.89 -14.17
CA ALA A 339 -16.13 -7.50 -14.02
C ALA A 339 -16.48 -6.25 -14.85
N ILE A 340 -15.60 -5.25 -14.88
CA ILE A 340 -15.72 -4.06 -15.74
C ILE A 340 -15.77 -4.49 -17.21
N ALA A 341 -14.85 -5.35 -17.64
CA ALA A 341 -14.83 -5.86 -19.02
C ALA A 341 -16.11 -6.62 -19.38
N ALA A 342 -16.58 -7.51 -18.52
CA ALA A 342 -17.82 -8.26 -18.75
C ALA A 342 -19.03 -7.31 -18.87
N ARG A 343 -19.17 -6.36 -17.95
CA ARG A 343 -20.27 -5.38 -17.97
C ARG A 343 -20.21 -4.47 -19.20
N ALA A 344 -19.02 -4.02 -19.61
CA ALA A 344 -18.83 -3.24 -20.84
C ALA A 344 -19.26 -4.03 -22.09
N ALA A 345 -18.95 -5.32 -22.14
CA ALA A 345 -19.37 -6.24 -23.19
C ALA A 345 -20.83 -6.74 -23.07
N LYS A 346 -21.59 -6.30 -22.04
CA LYS A 346 -22.93 -6.80 -21.70
C LYS A 346 -22.97 -8.33 -21.48
N ALA A 347 -21.87 -8.89 -21.01
CA ALA A 347 -21.73 -10.29 -20.63
C ALA A 347 -22.02 -10.49 -19.13
N PRO A 348 -22.42 -11.71 -18.69
CA PRO A 348 -22.55 -12.02 -17.29
C PRO A 348 -21.24 -11.84 -16.52
N VAL A 349 -21.30 -11.30 -15.30
CA VAL A 349 -20.14 -11.20 -14.41
C VAL A 349 -19.92 -12.54 -13.72
N ASP A 350 -18.69 -13.06 -13.81
CA ASP A 350 -18.30 -14.25 -13.06
C ASP A 350 -17.88 -13.85 -11.64
N HIS A 351 -18.68 -14.26 -10.65
CA HIS A 351 -18.40 -13.99 -9.23
C HIS A 351 -17.47 -15.03 -8.59
N ARG A 352 -17.00 -16.03 -9.34
CA ARG A 352 -16.08 -17.04 -8.81
C ARG A 352 -14.67 -16.47 -8.66
N PRO A 353 -13.90 -16.94 -7.68
CA PRO A 353 -12.53 -16.48 -7.48
C PRO A 353 -11.65 -16.76 -8.74
N PRO A 354 -10.82 -15.78 -9.18
CA PRO A 354 -9.88 -15.94 -10.28
C PRO A 354 -9.00 -17.19 -10.11
N GLY A 355 -8.96 -18.06 -11.12
CA GLY A 355 -8.20 -19.32 -11.11
C GLY A 355 -9.07 -20.58 -11.10
N VAL A 356 -10.38 -20.46 -10.85
CA VAL A 356 -11.34 -21.54 -11.12
C VAL A 356 -11.62 -21.57 -12.61
N LEU A 357 -10.76 -22.24 -13.37
CA LEU A 357 -11.00 -22.54 -14.79
C LEU A 357 -12.30 -23.33 -14.91
N THR A 358 -13.29 -22.75 -15.57
CA THR A 358 -14.35 -23.57 -16.14
C THR A 358 -13.74 -24.42 -17.24
N ARG A 359 -13.92 -25.74 -17.13
CA ARG A 359 -13.67 -26.63 -18.25
C ARG A 359 -14.47 -26.08 -19.45
N PRO A 360 -13.86 -25.84 -20.62
CA PRO A 360 -14.64 -25.44 -21.78
C PRO A 360 -15.74 -26.50 -22.02
N PRO A 361 -16.92 -26.10 -22.54
CA PRO A 361 -17.95 -27.06 -22.90
C PRO A 361 -17.31 -28.14 -23.79
N PRO A 362 -17.64 -29.43 -23.61
CA PRO A 362 -16.98 -30.50 -24.35
C PRO A 362 -17.20 -30.25 -25.84
N THR A 363 -16.16 -29.77 -26.52
CA THR A 363 -16.11 -29.80 -27.97
C THR A 363 -16.14 -31.27 -28.35
N THR A 364 -17.20 -31.67 -29.02
CA THR A 364 -17.40 -33.01 -29.57
C THR A 364 -16.40 -33.24 -30.69
N ARG A 365 -15.15 -33.50 -30.32
CA ARG A 365 -14.18 -34.16 -31.19
C ARG A 365 -13.83 -35.50 -30.54
N PRO A 366 -14.26 -36.64 -31.12
CA PRO A 366 -13.84 -37.93 -30.62
C PRO A 366 -12.31 -38.02 -30.76
N CYS A 367 -11.65 -38.23 -29.63
CA CYS A 367 -10.23 -38.57 -29.58
C CYS A 367 -10.02 -39.88 -30.36
N PRO A 368 -9.06 -39.97 -31.30
CA PRO A 368 -8.79 -41.23 -31.98
C PRO A 368 -8.28 -42.23 -30.94
N ARG A 369 -9.00 -43.35 -30.80
CA ARG A 369 -8.62 -44.46 -29.92
C ARG A 369 -7.19 -44.89 -30.26
N SER A 370 -6.26 -44.67 -29.33
CA SER A 370 -4.98 -45.37 -29.35
C SER A 370 -5.25 -46.85 -29.08
N SER A 371 -4.89 -47.69 -30.03
CA SER A 371 -4.86 -49.14 -29.89
C SER A 371 -3.94 -49.54 -28.74
N SER A 372 -4.48 -50.24 -27.76
CA SER A 372 -3.71 -50.90 -26.70
C SER A 372 -2.88 -52.05 -27.29
N PRO A 373 -1.59 -52.20 -26.95
CA PRO A 373 -0.86 -53.41 -27.25
C PRO A 373 -1.17 -54.49 -26.21
N THR A 374 -1.61 -55.64 -26.70
CA THR A 374 -1.85 -56.87 -25.95
C THR A 374 -0.55 -57.36 -25.27
N PRO A 375 -0.55 -57.76 -23.99
CA PRO A 375 0.64 -58.32 -23.36
C PRO A 375 0.86 -59.78 -23.78
N ARG A 376 2.07 -60.11 -24.26
CA ARG A 376 2.50 -61.50 -24.49
C ARG A 376 2.80 -62.21 -23.16
N PRO A 377 2.45 -63.49 -22.99
CA PRO A 377 2.79 -64.25 -21.79
C PRO A 377 4.26 -64.66 -21.79
N ARG A 378 4.90 -64.61 -20.61
CA ARG A 378 6.24 -65.19 -20.38
C ARG A 378 6.12 -66.70 -20.20
N PRO A 379 7.04 -67.52 -20.76
CA PRO A 379 7.12 -68.93 -20.41
C PRO A 379 7.92 -69.11 -19.12
N SER A 380 7.45 -70.05 -18.31
CA SER A 380 8.03 -70.56 -17.07
C SER A 380 9.16 -71.56 -17.34
N ALA A 381 10.34 -71.31 -16.75
CA ALA A 381 11.23 -72.27 -16.09
C ALA A 381 12.32 -71.49 -15.34
#